data_AF-A0A443QRN8-F1
#
_entry.id   AF-A0A443QRN8-F1
#
_cell.length_a   1.000
_cell.length_b   1.000
_cell.length_c   1.000
_cell.angle_alpha   90.00
_cell.angle_beta   90.00
_cell.angle_gamma   90.00
#
_symmetry.space_group_name_H-M   'P 1'
#
loop_
_entity.id
_entity.type
_entity.pdbx_description
1 polymer ?
#
loop_
_entity_poly.entity_id
_entity_poly.type
_entity_poly.pdbx_seq_one_letter_code
_entity_poly.pdbx_strand_id
1 'polypeptide(L)'
;MELRLIVAALCLLGVVHSVPLNQRYAGACSQHCTSQRINFNYQVGRTYVYNYDSVTRLNAPNQNDPGVRIVANIEISVLTNCEFALQLRNVRVQGLGNENEYSRALEQFPLLFSYDDGRVNSVCPSPD
;
A
#
# COMPACT_ATOMS: atom_id res chain seq x y z
N MET A 1 -17.48 43.07 42.95
CA MET A 1 -17.74 42.96 41.51
C MET A 1 -16.59 42.29 40.74
N GLU A 2 -15.69 41.55 41.42
CA GLU A 2 -14.42 41.12 40.81
C GLU A 2 -14.39 39.64 40.36
N LEU A 3 -15.24 38.76 40.91
CA LEU A 3 -15.18 37.33 40.58
C LEU A 3 -15.84 36.99 39.24
N ARG A 4 -16.84 37.78 38.82
CA ARG A 4 -17.57 37.58 37.56
C ARG A 4 -16.76 37.99 36.33
N LEU A 5 -15.89 38.99 36.48
CA LEU A 5 -14.99 39.46 35.41
C LEU A 5 -13.86 38.46 35.14
N ILE A 6 -13.35 37.79 36.19
CA ILE A 6 -12.30 36.77 36.06
C ILE A 6 -12.84 35.51 35.34
N VAL A 7 -14.06 35.06 35.67
CA VAL A 7 -14.68 33.91 34.99
C VAL A 7 -14.98 34.20 33.52
N ALA A 8 -15.38 35.43 33.18
CA ALA A 8 -15.61 35.83 31.79
C ALA A 8 -14.30 35.88 30.97
N ALA A 9 -13.18 36.27 31.58
CA ALA A 9 -11.87 36.31 30.92
C ALA A 9 -11.29 34.91 30.64
N LEU A 10 -11.56 33.92 31.50
CA LEU A 10 -11.10 32.54 31.32
C LEU A 10 -11.83 31.79 30.18
N CYS A 11 -13.05 32.17 29.85
CA CYS A 11 -13.80 31.55 28.74
C CYS A 11 -13.31 31.99 27.34
N LEU A 12 -12.58 33.10 27.22
CA LEU A 12 -12.14 33.65 25.93
C LEU A 12 -10.76 33.13 25.48
N LEU A 13 -10.02 32.44 26.34
CA LEU A 13 -8.70 31.87 26.02
C LEU A 13 -8.75 30.38 25.61
N GLY A 14 -9.96 29.80 25.52
CA GLY A 14 -10.17 28.39 25.15
C GLY A 14 -10.13 28.09 23.64
N VAL A 15 -9.82 29.06 22.78
CA VAL A 15 -9.71 28.82 21.32
C VAL A 15 -8.29 28.32 20.97
N VAL A 16 -7.81 27.34 21.73
CA VAL A 16 -6.55 26.65 21.41
C VAL A 16 -6.88 25.55 20.43
N HIS A 17 -6.86 25.90 19.14
CA HIS A 17 -6.65 25.01 18.02
C HIS A 17 -7.47 23.72 18.11
N SER A 18 -8.73 23.76 17.66
CA SER A 18 -9.30 22.59 17.03
C SER A 18 -8.47 22.31 15.78
N VAL A 19 -7.31 21.67 15.97
CA VAL A 19 -6.67 20.92 14.90
C VAL A 19 -7.79 20.05 14.36
N PRO A 20 -8.20 20.19 13.09
CA PRO A 20 -9.18 19.27 12.55
C PRO A 20 -8.63 17.90 12.86
N LEU A 21 -9.45 17.04 13.47
CA LEU A 21 -9.17 15.62 13.48
C LEU A 21 -9.08 15.26 12.01
N ASN A 22 -7.86 15.34 11.48
CA ASN A 22 -7.49 14.77 10.23
C ASN A 22 -8.06 13.37 10.35
N GLN A 23 -9.09 13.07 9.55
CA GLN A 23 -9.65 11.75 9.45
C GLN A 23 -8.46 10.88 9.07
N ARG A 24 -7.76 10.40 10.09
CA ARG A 24 -6.94 9.21 10.00
C ARG A 24 -7.97 8.22 9.55
N TYR A 25 -7.97 7.95 8.25
CA TYR A 25 -8.29 6.63 7.76
C TYR A 25 -7.73 5.68 8.82
N ALA A 26 -8.62 5.01 9.54
CA ALA A 26 -8.22 3.86 10.30
C ALA A 26 -7.61 2.91 9.24
N GLY A 27 -6.28 2.91 9.08
CA GLY A 27 -5.60 2.11 8.06
C GLY A 27 -4.72 2.83 7.02
N ALA A 28 -4.11 3.98 7.32
CA ALA A 28 -2.99 4.45 6.48
C ALA A 28 -1.79 3.48 6.60
N CYS A 29 -1.28 2.99 5.47
CA CYS A 29 -0.15 2.03 5.43
C CYS A 29 1.20 2.72 5.69
N SER A 30 1.30 3.99 5.28
CA SER A 30 2.49 4.82 5.52
C SER A 30 2.50 5.39 6.94
N GLN A 31 3.46 4.96 7.76
CA GLN A 31 3.66 5.53 9.11
C GLN A 31 4.47 6.84 9.07
N HIS A 32 5.36 6.96 8.09
CA HIS A 32 6.20 8.12 7.85
C HIS A 32 6.23 8.43 6.35
N CYS A 33 6.13 9.72 6.03
CA CYS A 33 6.19 10.25 4.68
C CYS A 33 7.05 11.51 4.71
N THR A 34 8.28 11.39 4.25
CA THR A 34 9.29 12.45 4.34
C THR A 34 9.41 13.24 3.04
N SER A 35 9.18 12.59 1.90
CA SER A 35 9.31 13.26 0.61
C SER A 35 8.06 14.05 0.25
N GLN A 36 8.28 15.29 -0.17
CA GLN A 36 7.23 16.13 -0.76
C GLN A 36 6.95 15.76 -2.22
N ARG A 37 7.82 14.96 -2.84
CA ARG A 37 7.73 14.52 -4.24
C ARG A 37 7.95 13.01 -4.33
N ILE A 38 7.30 12.41 -5.32
CA ILE A 38 7.44 10.99 -5.60
C ILE A 38 8.56 10.80 -6.63
N ASN A 39 9.51 9.91 -6.33
CA ASN A 39 10.55 9.54 -7.30
C ASN A 39 9.96 8.85 -8.54
N PHE A 40 10.73 8.82 -9.61
CA PHE A 40 10.37 8.20 -10.90
C PHE A 40 9.14 8.81 -11.60
N ASN A 41 8.75 10.05 -11.24
CA ASN A 41 7.65 10.79 -11.87
C ASN A 41 6.28 10.08 -11.78
N TYR A 42 6.07 9.28 -10.73
CA TYR A 42 4.76 8.77 -10.39
C TYR A 42 3.81 9.94 -10.06
N GLN A 43 2.56 9.83 -10.51
CA GLN A 43 1.54 10.85 -10.31
C GLN A 43 0.38 10.27 -9.50
N VAL A 44 0.01 10.97 -8.43
CA VAL A 44 -1.16 10.63 -7.61
C VAL A 44 -2.41 10.52 -8.48
N GLY A 45 -3.21 9.48 -8.25
CA GLY A 45 -4.42 9.18 -9.01
C GLY A 45 -4.18 8.44 -10.33
N ARG A 46 -2.93 8.09 -10.68
CA ARG A 46 -2.63 7.26 -11.85
C ARG A 46 -2.37 5.80 -11.44
N THR A 47 -2.72 4.91 -12.37
CA THR A 47 -2.38 3.49 -12.33
C THR A 47 -1.37 3.18 -13.43
N TYR A 48 -0.31 2.50 -13.05
CA TYR A 48 0.79 2.09 -13.91
C TYR A 48 0.71 0.58 -14.10
N VAL A 49 0.66 0.14 -15.35
CA VAL A 49 0.45 -1.27 -15.68
C VAL A 49 1.74 -1.87 -16.19
N TYR A 50 2.15 -2.99 -15.60
CA TYR A 50 3.36 -3.72 -15.95
C TYR A 50 3.03 -5.17 -16.30
N ASN A 51 3.82 -5.75 -17.20
CA ASN A 51 3.81 -7.19 -17.44
C ASN A 51 4.87 -7.84 -16.55
N TYR A 52 4.47 -8.88 -15.82
CA TYR A 52 5.33 -9.63 -14.92
C TYR A 52 5.40 -11.10 -15.35
N ASP A 53 6.61 -11.63 -15.40
CA ASP A 53 6.90 -13.03 -15.70
C ASP A 53 8.08 -13.46 -14.82
N SER A 54 7.86 -14.44 -13.96
CA SER A 54 8.86 -14.95 -13.03
C SER A 54 8.85 -16.47 -13.03
N VAL A 55 10.05 -17.05 -12.95
CA VAL A 55 10.27 -18.50 -12.90
C VAL A 55 11.21 -18.80 -11.74
N THR A 56 10.71 -19.54 -10.76
CA THR A 56 11.47 -20.01 -9.60
C THR A 56 11.85 -21.46 -9.81
N ARG A 57 13.15 -21.74 -10.01
CA ARG A 57 13.65 -23.11 -10.26
C ARG A 57 14.21 -23.75 -9.00
N LEU A 58 13.95 -25.04 -8.84
CA LEU A 58 14.54 -25.87 -7.79
C LEU A 58 15.70 -26.66 -8.38
N ASN A 59 16.94 -26.29 -8.02
CA ASN A 59 18.12 -27.00 -8.47
C ASN A 59 18.36 -28.22 -7.57
N ALA A 60 17.83 -29.37 -7.96
CA ALA A 60 18.07 -30.67 -7.33
C ALA A 60 18.68 -31.67 -8.35
N PRO A 61 19.65 -32.53 -7.95
CA PRO A 61 20.20 -33.55 -8.84
C PRO A 61 19.09 -34.49 -9.35
N ASN A 62 19.08 -34.76 -10.66
CA ASN A 62 18.19 -35.72 -11.34
C ASN A 62 16.69 -35.38 -11.44
N GLN A 63 16.28 -34.11 -11.31
CA GLN A 63 14.91 -33.69 -11.64
C GLN A 63 14.83 -33.04 -13.03
N ASN A 64 13.88 -33.48 -13.85
CA ASN A 64 13.45 -32.76 -15.05
C ASN A 64 12.63 -31.56 -14.58
N ASP A 65 13.26 -30.39 -14.50
CA ASP A 65 12.75 -29.12 -13.93
C ASP A 65 11.32 -28.76 -14.39
N PRO A 66 10.38 -28.56 -13.43
CA PRO A 66 9.43 -27.48 -13.56
C PRO A 66 9.44 -26.68 -12.26
N GLY A 67 10.25 -25.62 -12.25
CA GLY A 67 10.07 -24.53 -11.33
C GLY A 67 8.65 -23.96 -11.32
N VAL A 68 8.32 -23.19 -10.28
CA VAL A 68 7.07 -22.44 -10.21
C VAL A 68 7.17 -21.24 -11.14
N ARG A 69 6.23 -21.09 -12.09
CA ARG A 69 6.13 -19.91 -12.95
C ARG A 69 4.89 -19.09 -12.61
N ILE A 70 5.05 -17.77 -12.57
CA ILE A 70 3.97 -16.81 -12.36
C ILE A 70 4.03 -15.78 -13.48
N VAL A 71 2.94 -15.65 -14.23
CA VAL A 71 2.73 -14.59 -15.23
C VAL A 71 1.54 -13.75 -14.80
N ALA A 72 1.65 -12.42 -14.81
CA ALA A 72 0.56 -11.53 -14.41
C ALA A 72 0.69 -10.14 -15.05
N ASN A 73 -0.41 -9.39 -15.06
CA ASN A 73 -0.39 -7.94 -15.17
C ASN A 73 -0.39 -7.34 -13.76
N ILE A 74 0.53 -6.43 -13.49
CA ILE A 74 0.61 -5.69 -12.23
C ILE A 74 0.06 -4.30 -12.45
N GLU A 75 -0.98 -3.94 -11.69
CA GLU A 75 -1.52 -2.58 -11.62
C GLU A 75 -1.00 -1.91 -10.35
N ILE A 76 -0.16 -0.89 -10.50
CA ILE A 76 0.36 -0.08 -9.40
C ILE A 76 -0.36 1.27 -9.40
N SER A 77 -1.25 1.48 -8.43
CA SER A 77 -2.02 2.71 -8.26
C SER A 77 -1.38 3.61 -7.21
N VAL A 78 -1.16 4.88 -7.57
CA VAL A 78 -0.59 5.89 -6.67
C VAL A 78 -1.72 6.57 -5.91
N LEU A 79 -1.90 6.24 -4.63
CA LEU A 79 -3.01 6.75 -3.82
C LEU A 79 -2.69 8.11 -3.22
N THR A 80 -1.47 8.24 -2.69
CA THR A 80 -0.92 9.50 -2.16
C THR A 80 0.56 9.59 -2.54
N ASN A 81 1.26 10.64 -2.07
CA ASN A 81 2.70 10.75 -2.28
C ASN A 81 3.51 9.60 -1.66
N CYS A 82 2.97 8.91 -0.66
CA CYS A 82 3.69 7.88 0.09
C CYS A 82 2.94 6.55 0.19
N GLU A 83 1.79 6.41 -0.46
CA GLU A 83 0.94 5.23 -0.35
C GLU A 83 0.48 4.75 -1.72
N PHE A 84 0.71 3.47 -1.97
CA PHE A 84 0.49 2.81 -3.24
C PHE A 84 -0.31 1.53 -3.03
N ALA A 85 -1.03 1.11 -4.06
CA ALA A 85 -1.71 -0.17 -4.11
C ALA A 85 -1.18 -0.99 -5.28
N LEU A 86 -0.82 -2.24 -5.03
CA LEU A 86 -0.49 -3.23 -6.06
C LEU A 86 -1.66 -4.19 -6.20
N GLN A 87 -2.14 -4.37 -7.42
CA GLN A 87 -3.15 -5.37 -7.73
C GLN A 87 -2.64 -6.26 -8.86
N LEU A 88 -2.76 -7.57 -8.68
CA LEU A 88 -2.48 -8.53 -9.73
C LEU A 88 -3.75 -8.82 -10.53
N ARG A 89 -3.59 -8.95 -11.85
CA ARG A 89 -4.64 -9.28 -12.81
C ARG A 89 -4.13 -10.31 -13.81
N ASN A 90 -5.03 -11.11 -14.36
CA ASN A 90 -4.75 -12.13 -15.36
C ASN A 90 -3.61 -13.08 -14.93
N VAL A 91 -3.62 -13.45 -13.66
CA VAL A 91 -2.60 -14.29 -13.02
C VAL A 91 -2.67 -15.70 -13.58
N ARG A 92 -1.53 -16.23 -13.97
CA ARG A 92 -1.33 -17.62 -14.36
C ARG A 92 -0.18 -18.19 -13.56
N VAL A 93 -0.51 -19.10 -12.66
CA VAL A 93 0.46 -19.90 -11.90
C VAL A 93 0.66 -21.24 -12.62
N GLN A 94 1.87 -21.79 -12.58
CA GLN A 94 2.20 -23.11 -13.12
C GLN A 94 3.16 -23.83 -12.17
N GLY A 95 3.00 -25.15 -12.00
CA GLY A 95 3.95 -25.99 -11.26
C GLY A 95 3.61 -26.19 -9.79
N LEU A 96 2.37 -25.94 -9.36
CA LEU A 96 1.93 -26.08 -7.96
C LEU A 96 0.79 -27.11 -7.77
N GLY A 97 0.17 -27.62 -8.84
CA GLY A 97 -0.88 -28.66 -8.80
C GLY A 97 -2.29 -28.16 -8.47
N ASN A 98 -2.42 -26.95 -7.90
CA ASN A 98 -3.67 -26.23 -7.63
C ASN A 98 -3.61 -24.78 -8.17
N GLU A 99 -3.10 -24.62 -9.39
CA GLU A 99 -2.82 -23.34 -10.04
C GLU A 99 -4.02 -22.37 -10.03
N ASN A 100 -5.24 -22.88 -10.23
CA ASN A 100 -6.46 -22.07 -10.29
C ASN A 100 -6.86 -21.48 -8.93
N GLU A 101 -6.53 -22.15 -7.84
CA GLU A 101 -6.77 -21.64 -6.48
C GLU A 101 -5.80 -20.50 -6.18
N TYR A 102 -4.51 -20.72 -6.40
CA TYR A 102 -3.49 -19.69 -6.19
C TYR A 102 -3.69 -18.48 -7.09
N SER A 103 -4.05 -18.69 -8.36
CA SER A 103 -4.32 -17.57 -9.27
C SER A 103 -5.47 -16.71 -8.76
N ARG A 104 -6.55 -17.32 -8.24
CA ARG A 104 -7.67 -16.59 -7.65
C ARG A 104 -7.30 -15.86 -6.36
N ALA A 105 -6.56 -16.52 -5.48
CA ALA A 105 -6.11 -15.91 -4.21
C ALA A 105 -5.22 -14.69 -4.46
N LEU A 106 -4.29 -14.77 -5.43
CA LEU A 106 -3.40 -13.67 -5.80
C LEU A 106 -4.13 -12.47 -6.42
N GLU A 107 -5.30 -12.67 -7.02
CA GLU A 107 -6.11 -11.59 -7.59
C GLU A 107 -7.14 -11.00 -6.63
N GLN A 108 -7.36 -11.64 -5.48
CA GLN A 108 -8.51 -11.37 -4.62
C GLN A 108 -8.49 -9.96 -4.02
N PHE A 109 -7.33 -9.52 -3.53
CA PHE A 109 -7.21 -8.24 -2.81
C PHE A 109 -6.00 -7.44 -3.29
N PRO A 110 -6.11 -6.10 -3.35
CA PRO A 110 -4.96 -5.25 -3.57
C PRO A 110 -4.05 -5.26 -2.34
N LEU A 111 -2.74 -5.25 -2.57
CA LEU A 111 -1.72 -5.09 -1.55
C LEU A 111 -1.37 -3.61 -1.40
N LEU A 112 -1.65 -3.02 -0.24
CA LEU A 112 -1.18 -1.68 0.08
C LEU A 112 0.28 -1.72 0.52
N PHE A 113 1.05 -0.71 0.12
CA PHE A 113 2.42 -0.54 0.58
C PHE A 113 2.78 0.94 0.65
N SER A 114 3.68 1.27 1.57
CA SER A 114 4.25 2.61 1.63
C SER A 114 5.47 2.72 0.73
N TYR A 115 5.57 3.83 0.02
CA TYR A 115 6.64 4.10 -0.93
C TYR A 115 7.12 5.53 -0.76
N ASP A 116 8.35 5.73 -0.31
CA ASP A 116 8.92 7.06 -0.08
C ASP A 116 10.32 7.11 -0.71
N ASP A 117 10.56 8.13 -1.52
CA ASP A 117 11.87 8.38 -2.18
C ASP A 117 12.47 7.17 -2.90
N GLY A 118 11.65 6.33 -3.52
CA GLY A 118 12.15 5.13 -4.21
C GLY A 118 12.23 3.87 -3.36
N ARG A 119 11.85 3.94 -2.08
CA ARG A 119 11.95 2.85 -1.12
C ARG A 119 10.57 2.38 -0.69
N VAL A 120 10.37 1.07 -0.68
CA VAL A 120 9.20 0.47 -0.02
C VAL A 120 9.52 0.36 1.47
N ASN A 121 8.81 1.10 2.32
CA ASN A 121 9.11 1.15 3.76
C ASN A 121 8.28 0.17 4.58
N SER A 122 7.05 -0.12 4.14
CA SER A 122 6.13 -1.06 4.78
C SER A 122 5.21 -1.69 3.74
N VAL A 123 4.78 -2.91 4.02
CA VAL A 123 3.76 -3.63 3.25
C VAL A 123 2.59 -3.89 4.21
N CYS A 124 1.38 -3.64 3.75
CA CYS A 124 0.16 -3.73 4.53
C CYS A 124 -0.81 -4.72 3.86
N PRO A 125 -0.70 -6.01 4.19
CA PRO A 125 -1.59 -7.03 3.66
C PRO A 125 -3.04 -6.77 4.09
N SER A 126 -4.00 -7.16 3.24
CA SER A 126 -5.39 -7.28 3.67
C SER A 126 -5.48 -8.34 4.78
N PRO A 127 -6.34 -8.17 5.79
CA PRO A 127 -6.69 -9.27 6.68
C PRO A 127 -7.32 -10.41 5.88
N ASP A 128 -6.92 -11.64 6.19
CA ASP A 128 -7.45 -12.89 5.63
C ASP A 128 -8.85 -13.24 6.16
#